data_AF-A0A1S9N561-F1
#
_entry.id   AF-A0A1S9N561-F1
#
_cell.length_a   1.000
_cell.length_b   1.000
_cell.length_c   1.000
_cell.angle_alpha   90.00
_cell.angle_beta   90.00
_cell.angle_gamma   90.00
#
_symmetry.space_group_name_H-M   'P 1'
#
loop_
_entity.id
_entity.type
_entity.pdbx_description
1 polymer ?
#
loop_
_entity_poly.entity_id
_entity_poly.type
_entity_poly.pdbx_seq_one_letter_code
_entity_poly.pdbx_strand_id
1 'polypeptide(L)'
;MTGFENLTPEDSLILTNAIAISLAKGKNADEINVIGNFLVGIGCLLLTIASQQQYLTVLQESRNSNSTQNNDNANNNNNNNANNNNNNNNNNAESAAADDVIIG
;
A
#
# COMPACT_ATOMS: atom_id res chain seq x y z
N MET A 1 -3.53 -23.62 -5.16
CA MET A 1 -2.54 -24.66 -5.47
C MET A 1 -2.51 -24.85 -6.96
N THR A 2 -1.51 -24.28 -7.61
CA THR A 2 -1.28 -24.48 -9.04
C THR A 2 -0.48 -25.78 -9.23
N GLY A 3 -0.72 -26.51 -10.32
CA GLY A 3 -0.26 -27.90 -10.50
C GLY A 3 1.25 -28.13 -10.59
N PHE A 4 2.06 -27.06 -10.57
CA PHE A 4 3.53 -27.13 -10.72
C PHE A 4 4.29 -26.99 -9.40
N GLU A 5 3.62 -26.65 -8.29
CA GLU A 5 4.26 -26.40 -6.98
C GLU A 5 4.89 -27.66 -6.34
N ASN A 6 4.56 -28.85 -6.85
CA ASN A 6 5.03 -30.13 -6.32
C ASN A 6 6.09 -30.83 -7.20
N LEU A 7 6.56 -30.19 -8.27
CA LEU A 7 7.61 -30.77 -9.12
C LEU A 7 9.00 -30.42 -8.55
N THR A 8 9.87 -31.41 -8.44
CA THR A 8 11.29 -31.16 -8.23
C THR A 8 11.91 -30.51 -9.49
N PRO A 9 13.08 -29.86 -9.38
CA PRO A 9 13.82 -29.39 -10.55
C PRO A 9 14.07 -30.50 -11.58
N GLU A 10 14.38 -31.71 -11.10
CA GLU A 10 14.60 -32.90 -11.92
C GLU A 10 13.32 -33.33 -12.66
N ASP A 11 12.17 -33.35 -11.96
CA ASP A 11 10.87 -33.68 -12.59
C ASP A 11 10.52 -32.66 -13.68
N SER A 12 10.80 -31.38 -13.42
CA SER A 12 10.57 -30.28 -14.37
C SER A 12 11.44 -30.43 -15.61
N LEU A 13 12.71 -30.81 -15.44
CA LEU A 13 13.62 -31.08 -16.55
C LEU A 13 13.14 -32.25 -17.42
N ILE A 14 12.75 -33.36 -16.77
CA ILE A 14 12.22 -34.53 -17.47
C ILE A 14 10.96 -34.16 -18.25
N LEU A 15 10.01 -33.47 -17.61
CA LEU A 15 8.75 -33.06 -18.22
C LEU A 15 8.98 -32.12 -19.41
N THR A 16 9.85 -31.13 -19.26
CA THR A 16 10.16 -30.17 -20.34
C THR A 16 10.76 -30.87 -21.55
N ASN A 17 11.70 -31.81 -21.33
CA ASN A 17 12.28 -32.61 -22.41
C ASN A 17 11.23 -33.51 -23.07
N ALA A 18 10.35 -34.16 -22.30
CA ALA A 18 9.29 -35.01 -22.85
C ALA A 18 8.33 -34.20 -23.76
N ILE A 19 7.97 -32.98 -23.36
CA ILE A 19 7.16 -32.07 -24.17
C ILE A 19 7.93 -31.66 -25.44
N ALA A 20 9.17 -31.22 -25.32
CA ALA A 20 9.98 -30.78 -26.46
C ALA A 20 10.16 -31.90 -27.50
N ILE A 21 10.51 -33.11 -27.06
CA ILE A 21 10.66 -34.28 -27.94
C ILE A 21 9.33 -34.62 -28.62
N SER A 22 8.22 -34.58 -27.88
CA SER A 22 6.89 -34.88 -28.44
C SER A 22 6.47 -33.86 -29.50
N LEU A 23 6.76 -32.58 -29.26
CA LEU A 23 6.45 -31.50 -30.20
C LEU A 23 7.33 -31.53 -31.45
N ALA A 24 8.60 -31.95 -31.32
CA ALA A 24 9.55 -32.02 -32.43
C ALA A 24 9.41 -33.28 -33.29
N LYS A 25 8.77 -34.34 -32.78
CA LYS A 25 8.73 -35.65 -33.45
C LYS A 25 8.11 -35.56 -34.84
N GLY A 26 8.86 -36.02 -35.85
CA GLY A 26 8.42 -36.08 -37.25
C GLY A 26 8.40 -34.73 -37.97
N LYS A 27 8.96 -33.67 -37.37
CA LYS A 27 9.04 -32.33 -37.94
C LYS A 27 10.44 -32.02 -38.45
N ASN A 28 10.51 -31.14 -39.44
CA ASN A 28 11.79 -30.57 -39.88
C ASN A 28 12.20 -29.36 -39.01
N ALA A 29 13.41 -28.84 -39.25
CA ALA A 29 13.98 -27.74 -38.48
C ALA A 29 13.15 -26.45 -38.56
N ASP A 30 12.58 -26.11 -39.71
CA ASP A 30 11.77 -24.89 -39.88
C ASP A 30 10.47 -24.98 -39.08
N GLU A 31 9.80 -26.13 -39.11
CA GLU A 31 8.60 -26.39 -38.33
C GLU A 31 8.88 -26.35 -36.82
N ILE A 32 9.99 -26.93 -36.38
CA ILE A 32 10.44 -26.89 -34.97
C ILE A 32 10.70 -25.45 -34.55
N ASN A 33 11.36 -24.65 -35.39
CA ASN A 33 11.64 -23.24 -35.10
C ASN A 33 10.37 -22.41 -34.94
N VAL A 34 9.35 -22.64 -35.78
CA VAL A 34 8.06 -21.96 -35.66
C VAL A 34 7.37 -22.31 -34.33
N ILE A 35 7.36 -23.59 -33.95
CA ILE A 35 6.75 -24.06 -32.69
C ILE A 35 7.52 -23.49 -31.48
N GLY A 36 8.85 -23.51 -31.52
CA GLY A 36 9.71 -22.95 -30.48
C GLY A 36 9.46 -21.46 -30.28
N ASN A 37 9.45 -20.68 -31.37
CA ASN A 37 9.16 -19.25 -31.32
C ASN A 37 7.75 -18.96 -30.81
N PHE A 38 6.76 -19.78 -31.15
CA PHE A 38 5.40 -19.67 -30.63
C PHE A 38 5.36 -19.85 -29.10
N LEU A 39 6.02 -20.88 -28.56
CA LEU A 39 6.13 -21.12 -27.12
C LEU A 39 6.88 -20.00 -26.38
N VAL A 40 7.97 -19.49 -26.96
CA VAL A 40 8.68 -18.31 -26.43
C VAL A 40 7.76 -17.10 -26.35
N GLY A 41 6.99 -16.84 -27.42
CA GLY A 41 6.01 -15.74 -27.45
C GLY A 41 4.96 -15.84 -26.34
N ILE A 42 4.38 -17.03 -26.14
CA ILE A 42 3.45 -17.28 -25.03
C ILE A 42 4.11 -16.98 -23.68
N GLY A 43 5.32 -17.49 -23.45
CA GLY A 43 6.07 -17.26 -22.21
C GLY A 43 6.29 -15.78 -21.92
N CYS A 44 6.69 -15.00 -22.93
CA CYS A 44 6.85 -13.55 -22.81
C CYS A 44 5.55 -12.83 -22.45
N LEU A 45 4.42 -13.22 -23.06
CA LEU A 45 3.11 -12.64 -22.75
C LEU A 45 2.67 -12.97 -21.32
N LEU A 46 2.86 -14.20 -20.85
CA LEU A 46 2.55 -14.59 -19.48
C LEU A 46 3.37 -13.80 -18.46
N LEU A 47 4.68 -13.66 -18.67
CA LEU A 47 5.55 -12.83 -17.82
C LEU A 47 5.12 -11.37 -17.80
N THR A 48 4.72 -10.84 -18.96
CA THR A 48 4.21 -9.46 -19.08
C THR A 48 2.91 -9.27 -18.31
N ILE A 49 1.98 -10.22 -18.39
CA ILE A 49 0.74 -10.17 -17.63
C ILE A 49 1.02 -10.22 -16.12
N ALA A 50 1.92 -11.10 -15.68
CA ALA A 50 2.29 -11.21 -14.27
C ALA A 50 2.92 -9.92 -13.73
N SER A 51 3.83 -9.29 -14.50
CA SER A 51 4.45 -8.03 -14.08
C SER A 51 3.43 -6.88 -14.01
N GLN A 52 2.48 -6.82 -14.94
CA GLN A 52 1.38 -5.85 -14.89
C GLN A 52 0.48 -6.06 -13.66
N GLN A 53 0.14 -7.31 -13.32
CA GLN A 53 -0.64 -7.62 -12.12
C GLN A 53 0.11 -7.18 -10.85
N GLN A 54 1.40 -7.51 -10.73
CA GLN A 54 2.21 -7.11 -9.59
C GLN A 54 2.31 -5.59 -9.44
N TYR A 55 2.49 -4.88 -10.56
CA TYR A 55 2.53 -3.42 -10.56
C TYR A 55 1.23 -2.79 -10.06
N LEU A 56 0.07 -3.31 -10.49
CA LEU A 56 -1.23 -2.84 -10.04
C LEU A 56 -1.44 -3.06 -8.54
N THR A 57 -0.99 -4.20 -8.00
CA THR A 57 -1.01 -4.48 -6.55
C THR A 57 -0.21 -3.42 -5.77
N VAL A 58 1.03 -3.16 -6.18
CA VAL A 58 1.88 -2.14 -5.54
C VAL A 58 1.26 -0.74 -5.60
N LEU A 59 0.62 -0.39 -6.72
CA LEU A 59 -0.06 0.91 -6.88
C LEU A 59 -1.31 1.02 -5.98
N GLN A 60 -2.03 -0.09 -5.76
CA GLN A 60 -3.17 -0.12 -4.86
C GLN A 60 -2.73 -0.02 -3.39
N GLU A 61 -1.70 -0.77 -2.99
CA GLU A 61 -1.11 -0.70 -1.64
C GLU A 61 -0.63 0.73 -1.33
N SER A 62 0.09 1.35 -2.26
CA SER A 62 0.57 2.73 -2.13
C SER A 62 -0.56 3.75 -1.95
N ARG A 63 -1.71 3.55 -2.63
CA ARG A 63 -2.90 4.39 -2.44
C ARG A 63 -3.54 4.20 -1.07
N ASN A 64 -3.66 2.96 -0.61
CA ASN A 64 -4.29 2.65 0.68
C ASN A 64 -3.46 3.16 1.87
N SER A 65 -2.12 3.14 1.78
CA SER A 65 -1.26 3.72 2.81
C SER A 65 -1.42 5.24 2.97
N ASN A 66 -1.64 5.97 1.87
CA ASN A 66 -1.81 7.43 1.90
C ASN A 66 -3.19 7.88 2.45
N SER A 67 -4.23 7.04 2.38
CA SER A 67 -5.55 7.39 2.92
C SER A 67 -5.60 7.39 4.46
N THR A 68 -4.81 6.57 5.14
CA THR A 68 -4.83 6.47 6.62
C THR A 68 -4.17 7.69 7.27
N GLN A 69 -3.13 8.24 6.65
CA GLN A 69 -2.35 9.35 7.23
C GLN A 69 -3.10 10.70 7.26
N ASN A 70 -4.13 10.88 6.41
CA ASN A 70 -4.94 12.10 6.41
C ASN A 70 -5.98 12.16 7.54
N ASN A 71 -6.34 11.03 8.16
CA ASN A 71 -7.36 11.02 9.22
C ASN A 71 -6.81 11.41 10.59
N ASP A 72 -5.51 11.18 10.84
CA ASP A 72 -4.89 11.51 12.13
C ASP A 72 -4.58 13.03 12.26
N ASN A 73 -4.36 13.73 11.14
CA ASN A 73 -4.04 15.15 11.14
C ASN A 73 -5.27 16.07 11.32
N ALA A 74 -6.48 15.56 11.08
CA ALA A 74 -7.72 16.32 11.25
C ALA A 74 -8.16 16.44 12.72
N ASN A 75 -7.72 15.53 13.59
CA ASN A 75 -8.20 15.46 14.98
C ASN A 75 -7.39 16.34 15.96
N ASN A 76 -6.26 16.93 15.54
CA ASN A 76 -5.42 17.74 16.42
C ASN A 76 -5.71 19.26 16.34
N ASN A 77 -6.67 19.70 15.52
CA ASN A 77 -6.96 21.13 15.34
C ASN A 77 -8.22 21.63 16.05
N ASN A 78 -8.90 20.79 16.83
CA ASN A 78 -10.19 21.13 17.47
C ASN A 78 -10.12 21.40 18.98
N ASN A 79 -8.93 21.53 19.59
CA ASN A 79 -8.82 21.68 21.05
C ASN A 79 -8.31 23.04 21.54
N ASN A 80 -8.42 24.10 20.74
CA ASN A 80 -7.98 25.47 21.11
C ASN A 80 -9.08 26.53 20.98
N ASN A 81 -10.34 26.23 21.35
CA ASN A 81 -11.38 27.26 21.41
C ASN A 81 -12.37 27.08 22.58
N ALA A 82 -11.85 26.94 23.79
CA ALA A 82 -12.65 26.98 25.01
C ALA A 82 -11.94 27.77 26.11
N ASN A 83 -11.53 29.01 25.83
CA ASN A 83 -11.17 29.94 26.89
C ASN A 83 -11.41 31.40 26.50
N ASN A 84 -12.68 31.80 26.39
CA ASN A 84 -13.08 33.13 26.85
C ASN A 84 -14.60 33.26 26.90
N ASN A 85 -15.18 33.15 28.09
CA ASN A 85 -16.27 34.02 28.57
C ASN A 85 -16.84 33.47 29.87
N ASN A 86 -16.56 34.16 30.98
CA ASN A 86 -17.66 34.83 31.67
C ASN A 86 -17.12 35.90 32.61
N ASN A 87 -17.32 37.13 32.15
CA ASN A 87 -17.25 38.35 32.93
C ASN A 87 -18.60 38.54 33.66
N ASN A 88 -18.56 39.32 34.75
CA ASN A 88 -19.66 39.90 35.55
C ASN A 88 -20.30 39.08 36.68
N ASN A 89 -20.01 39.52 37.93
CA ASN A 89 -21.01 40.12 38.82
C ASN A 89 -20.28 40.93 39.91
N ASN A 90 -20.29 42.27 39.90
CA ASN A 90 -21.34 43.20 40.33
C ASN A 90 -21.44 43.42 41.87
N ASN A 91 -20.80 44.51 42.29
CA ASN A 91 -21.24 45.58 43.22
C ASN A 91 -21.43 45.41 44.75
N ASN A 92 -20.82 46.41 45.42
CA ASN A 92 -21.27 47.26 46.53
C ASN A 92 -21.32 46.75 47.98
N ALA A 93 -20.56 47.43 48.85
CA ALA A 93 -21.00 48.15 50.07
C ALA A 93 -19.74 48.59 50.85
N GLU A 94 -19.34 49.86 50.82
CA GLU A 94 -19.73 50.91 51.79
C GLU A 94 -18.85 50.94 53.07
N SER A 95 -17.95 51.94 53.09
CA SER A 95 -17.53 52.82 54.20
C SER A 95 -17.32 52.24 55.62
N ALA A 96 -16.06 52.32 56.10
CA ALA A 96 -15.76 52.90 57.42
C ALA A 96 -14.33 53.48 57.44
N ALA A 97 -14.20 54.65 58.06
CA ALA A 97 -13.05 55.53 58.06
C ALA A 97 -12.02 55.26 59.17
N ALA A 98 -10.86 55.93 59.01
CA ALA A 98 -9.76 56.18 59.96
C ALA A 98 -8.86 54.95 60.26
N ASP A 99 -7.54 55.06 60.40
CA ASP A 99 -6.69 56.20 60.75
C ASP A 99 -5.23 55.91 60.33
N ASP A 100 -4.43 56.98 60.31
CA ASP A 100 -3.00 57.18 60.09
C ASP A 100 -2.06 56.00 60.53
N VAL A 101 -0.89 55.74 59.93
CA VAL A 101 0.34 56.55 60.05
C VAL A 101 1.38 56.09 59.00
N ILE A 102 1.96 57.08 58.30
CA ILE A 102 3.20 56.97 57.52
C ILE A 102 4.42 56.89 58.45
N ILE A 103 5.49 56.24 58.00
CA ILE A 103 6.92 56.63 58.07
C ILE A 103 7.78 55.45 58.57
N GLY A 104 8.81 55.11 57.78
CA GLY A 104 10.10 54.68 58.32
C GLY A 104 10.76 53.53 57.58
#